data_AF-A0A4Y6RAP6-F1
#
_entry.id   AF-A0A4Y6RAP6-F1
#
_cell.length_a   1.000
_cell.length_b   1.000
_cell.length_c   1.000
_cell.angle_alpha   90.00
_cell.angle_beta   90.00
_cell.angle_gamma   90.00
#
_symmetry.space_group_name_H-M   'P 1'
#
loop_
_entity.id
_entity.type
_entity.pdbx_description
1 polymer ?
#
loop_
_entity_poly.entity_id
_entity_poly.type
_entity_poly.pdbx_seq_one_letter_code
_entity_poly.pdbx_strand_id
1 'polypeptide(L)'
;MKNQENEIATNKRLAELLGWTRIVEVGGALVGTPPAGAAASRGQALVPDWLGDWAAAGPLIGQFSMSVGFTGLDAVATARDYEKGAAFEAIADHATADAAARVAIVRAIIRALEAGQ
;
A
#
# COMPACT_ATOMS: atom_id res chain seq x y z
N MET A 1 1.34 19.61 -0.42
CA MET A 1 1.96 19.02 -1.62
C MET A 1 2.92 17.87 -1.28
N LYS A 2 3.86 18.01 -0.33
CA LYS A 2 4.80 16.91 0.02
C LYS A 2 4.17 15.56 0.43
N ASN A 3 3.01 15.54 1.11
CA ASN A 3 2.36 14.28 1.49
C ASN A 3 1.82 13.49 0.28
N GLN A 4 1.21 14.18 -0.68
CA GLN A 4 0.56 13.52 -1.82
C GLN A 4 1.58 12.90 -2.78
N GLU A 5 2.72 13.56 -3.02
CA GLU A 5 3.81 12.99 -3.83
C GLU A 5 4.39 11.73 -3.17
N ASN A 6 4.52 11.74 -1.83
CA ASN A 6 4.98 10.57 -1.08
C ASN A 6 3.96 9.42 -1.12
N GLU A 7 2.66 9.73 -1.09
CA GLU A 7 1.59 8.74 -1.21
C GLU A 7 1.59 8.08 -2.59
N ILE A 8 1.64 8.86 -3.66
CA ILE A 8 1.72 8.34 -5.04
C ILE A 8 2.98 7.49 -5.21
N ALA A 9 4.14 7.95 -4.74
CA ALA A 9 5.38 7.17 -4.82
C ALA A 9 5.27 5.83 -4.05
N THR A 10 4.63 5.84 -2.88
CA THR A 10 4.46 4.63 -2.06
C THR A 10 3.46 3.65 -2.68
N ASN A 11 2.32 4.13 -3.18
CA ASN A 11 1.37 3.30 -3.95
C ASN A 11 2.06 2.70 -5.19
N LYS A 12 2.83 3.50 -5.93
CA LYS A 12 3.59 3.01 -7.08
C LYS A 12 4.56 1.89 -6.67
N ARG A 13 5.31 2.09 -5.58
CA ARG A 13 6.27 1.09 -5.09
C ARG A 13 5.57 -0.23 -4.72
N LEU A 14 4.44 -0.16 -4.00
CA LEU A 14 3.67 -1.36 -3.69
C LEU A 14 3.17 -2.04 -4.98
N ALA A 15 2.65 -1.29 -5.95
CA ALA A 15 2.20 -1.85 -7.22
C ALA A 15 3.32 -2.62 -7.95
N GLU A 16 4.52 -2.05 -8.04
CA GLU A 16 5.69 -2.71 -8.65
C GLU A 16 6.02 -4.02 -7.96
N LEU A 17 6.05 -4.04 -6.62
CA LEU A 17 6.30 -5.24 -5.83
C LEU A 17 5.21 -6.31 -5.98
N LEU A 18 3.97 -5.89 -6.23
CA LEU A 18 2.85 -6.76 -6.56
C LEU A 18 2.83 -7.21 -8.04
N GLY A 19 3.86 -6.86 -8.82
CA GLY A 19 4.03 -7.29 -10.21
C GLY A 19 3.30 -6.43 -11.25
N TRP A 20 2.84 -5.23 -10.88
CA TRP A 20 2.39 -4.27 -11.87
C TRP A 20 3.57 -3.74 -12.69
N THR A 21 3.35 -3.47 -13.97
CA THR A 21 4.37 -2.94 -14.87
C THR A 21 3.85 -1.74 -15.65
N ARG A 22 4.75 -1.01 -16.34
CA ARG A 22 4.40 0.15 -17.19
C ARG A 22 3.54 1.20 -16.48
N ILE A 23 3.84 1.44 -15.20
CA ILE A 23 3.07 2.35 -14.36
C ILE A 23 3.43 3.80 -14.70
N VAL A 24 2.41 4.60 -15.01
CA VAL A 24 2.50 6.04 -15.29
C VAL A 24 1.48 6.80 -14.44
N GLU A 25 1.79 8.05 -14.14
CA GLU A 25 0.85 8.96 -13.49
C GLU A 25 0.04 9.73 -14.53
N VAL A 26 -1.28 9.78 -14.38
CA VAL A 26 -2.22 10.51 -15.24
C VAL A 26 -3.21 11.25 -14.35
N GLY A 27 -3.13 12.57 -14.32
CA GLY A 27 -4.07 13.41 -13.57
C GLY A 27 -4.07 13.16 -12.06
N GLY A 28 -2.92 12.82 -11.46
CA GLY A 28 -2.78 12.53 -10.03
C GLY A 28 -3.14 11.09 -9.63
N ALA A 29 -3.46 10.22 -10.58
CA ALA A 29 -3.70 8.80 -10.35
C ALA A 29 -2.69 7.93 -11.11
N LEU A 30 -2.46 6.70 -10.63
CA LEU A 30 -1.55 5.75 -11.25
C LEU A 30 -2.31 4.80 -12.17
N VAL A 31 -1.79 4.58 -13.37
CA VAL A 31 -2.31 3.61 -14.35
C VAL A 31 -1.17 2.70 -14.79
N GLY A 32 -1.40 1.39 -14.84
CA GLY A 32 -0.37 0.42 -15.23
C GLY A 32 -0.95 -0.89 -15.73
N THR A 33 -0.09 -1.84 -16.10
CA THR A 33 -0.46 -3.19 -16.49
C THR A 33 -0.47 -4.10 -15.26
N PRO A 34 -1.62 -4.67 -14.85
CA PRO A 34 -1.68 -5.56 -13.69
C PRO A 34 -1.04 -6.94 -13.97
N PRO A 35 -0.58 -7.66 -12.94
CA PRO A 35 0.12 -8.95 -13.08
C PRO A 35 -0.72 -10.05 -13.74
N ALA A 36 -2.03 -10.11 -13.48
CA ALA A 36 -2.94 -11.06 -14.12
C ALA A 36 -3.33 -10.68 -15.57
N GLY A 37 -2.78 -9.57 -16.08
CA GLY A 37 -3.27 -8.92 -17.30
C GLY A 37 -4.58 -8.16 -17.08
N ALA A 38 -4.89 -7.24 -18.00
CA ALA A 38 -6.16 -6.49 -18.01
C ALA A 38 -6.85 -6.70 -19.36
N ALA A 39 -7.40 -7.90 -19.57
CA ALA A 39 -8.01 -8.30 -20.84
C ALA A 39 -9.14 -7.34 -21.28
N ALA A 40 -9.92 -6.84 -20.32
CA ALA A 40 -11.00 -5.89 -20.57
C ALA A 40 -10.53 -4.45 -20.87
N SER A 41 -9.24 -4.15 -20.68
CA SER A 41 -8.74 -2.77 -20.66
C SER A 41 -7.45 -2.58 -21.46
N ARG A 42 -7.29 -3.32 -22.57
CA ARG A 42 -6.13 -3.22 -23.48
C ARG A 42 -4.78 -3.33 -22.76
N GLY A 43 -4.73 -4.09 -21.66
CA GLY A 43 -3.52 -4.27 -20.85
C GLY A 43 -3.19 -3.12 -19.90
N GLN A 44 -4.10 -2.19 -19.61
CA GLN A 44 -3.91 -1.14 -18.61
C GLN A 44 -5.11 -1.06 -17.65
N ALA A 45 -4.86 -0.75 -16.38
CA ALA A 45 -5.89 -0.54 -15.37
C ALA A 45 -5.45 0.55 -14.40
N LEU A 46 -6.41 1.14 -13.69
CA LEU A 46 -6.13 2.01 -12.56
C LEU A 46 -5.43 1.20 -11.47
N VAL A 47 -4.27 1.66 -11.02
CA VAL A 47 -3.59 1.10 -9.85
C VAL A 47 -4.43 1.46 -8.61
N PRO A 48 -4.73 0.51 -7.72
CA PRO A 48 -5.50 0.82 -6.52
C PRO A 48 -4.82 1.87 -5.63
N ASP A 49 -5.61 2.80 -5.09
CA ASP A 49 -5.12 3.80 -4.15
C ASP A 49 -5.14 3.25 -2.71
N TRP A 50 -4.14 2.46 -2.35
CA TRP A 50 -4.09 1.80 -1.04
C TRP A 50 -3.91 2.77 0.14
N LEU A 51 -3.29 3.94 -0.09
CA LEU A 51 -3.10 4.95 0.95
C LEU A 51 -4.32 5.85 1.12
N GLY A 52 -5.05 6.13 0.04
CA GLY A 52 -6.25 6.97 0.05
C GLY A 52 -7.56 6.23 0.32
N ASP A 53 -7.66 4.94 0.00
CA ASP A 53 -8.94 4.20 0.05
C ASP A 53 -8.85 2.86 0.79
N TRP A 54 -9.75 2.70 1.78
CA TRP A 54 -9.91 1.44 2.51
C TRP A 54 -10.45 0.30 1.63
N ALA A 55 -11.25 0.57 0.60
CA ALA A 55 -11.72 -0.47 -0.30
C ALA A 55 -10.56 -1.11 -1.08
N ALA A 56 -9.50 -0.34 -1.35
CA ALA A 56 -8.26 -0.84 -1.93
C ALA A 56 -7.36 -1.51 -0.87
N ALA A 57 -7.18 -0.89 0.30
CA ALA A 57 -6.26 -1.35 1.35
C ALA A 57 -6.75 -2.60 2.11
N GLY A 58 -8.04 -2.68 2.41
CA GLY A 58 -8.63 -3.74 3.23
C GLY A 58 -8.32 -5.16 2.74
N PRO A 59 -8.47 -5.47 1.43
CA PRO A 59 -8.11 -6.77 0.89
C PRO A 59 -6.66 -7.20 1.15
N LEU A 60 -5.72 -6.26 1.26
CA LEU A 60 -4.31 -6.57 1.52
C LEU A 60 -4.11 -7.26 2.88
N ILE A 61 -4.94 -6.92 3.88
CA ILE A 61 -4.86 -7.52 5.22
C ILE A 61 -5.04 -9.04 5.13
N GLY A 62 -6.06 -9.48 4.37
CA GLY A 62 -6.33 -10.91 4.16
C GLY A 62 -5.29 -11.58 3.26
N GLN A 63 -4.85 -10.90 2.20
CA GLN A 63 -3.87 -11.45 1.25
C GLN A 63 -2.50 -11.71 1.88
N PHE A 64 -2.07 -10.85 2.81
CA PHE A 64 -0.75 -10.91 3.46
C PHE A 64 -0.82 -11.40 4.92
N SER A 65 -1.94 -12.00 5.33
CA SER A 65 -2.15 -12.54 6.69
C SER A 65 -1.76 -11.52 7.78
N MET A 66 -2.20 -10.28 7.64
CA MET A 66 -1.77 -9.19 8.50
C MET A 66 -2.54 -9.10 9.81
N SER A 67 -1.84 -8.67 10.86
CA SER A 67 -2.43 -8.12 12.08
C SER A 67 -2.32 -6.60 12.05
N VAL A 68 -3.43 -5.90 12.30
CA VAL A 68 -3.49 -4.44 12.36
C VAL A 68 -4.10 -4.04 13.69
N GLY A 69 -3.49 -3.06 14.36
CA GLY A 69 -3.97 -2.58 15.65
C GLY A 69 -3.37 -1.24 16.02
N PHE A 70 -3.65 -0.80 17.24
CA PHE A 70 -3.15 0.46 17.79
C PHE A 70 -2.44 0.19 19.11
N THR A 71 -1.29 0.84 19.32
CA THR A 71 -0.57 0.80 20.59
C THR A 71 -0.25 2.23 21.03
N GLY A 72 -0.92 2.70 22.08
CA GLY A 72 -0.81 4.10 22.49
C GLY A 72 -1.26 5.05 21.38
N LEU A 73 -0.32 5.85 20.87
CA LEU A 73 -0.57 6.85 19.80
C LEU A 73 -0.08 6.38 18.43
N ASP A 74 0.24 5.11 18.27
CA ASP A 74 0.74 4.54 17.03
C ASP A 74 -0.26 3.56 16.42
N ALA A 75 -0.43 3.64 15.10
CA ALA A 75 -1.01 2.58 14.29
C ALA A 75 0.09 1.56 13.94
N VAL A 76 -0.23 0.28 14.05
CA VAL A 76 0.73 -0.82 13.86
C VAL A 76 0.16 -1.85 12.91
N ALA A 77 1.01 -2.29 11.99
CA ALA A 77 0.68 -3.37 11.07
C ALA A 77 1.85 -4.36 10.98
N THR A 78 1.55 -5.64 11.07
CA THR A 78 2.52 -6.73 10.99
C THR A 78 2.02 -7.85 10.09
N ALA A 79 2.83 -8.30 9.14
CA ALA A 79 2.51 -9.48 8.34
C ALA A 79 2.97 -10.73 9.11
N ARG A 80 2.05 -11.68 9.36
CA ARG A 80 2.28 -12.83 10.26
C ARG A 80 3.45 -13.71 9.80
N ASP A 81 3.61 -13.88 8.50
CA ASP A 81 4.62 -14.78 7.92
C ASP A 81 5.95 -14.08 7.61
N TYR A 82 6.05 -12.77 7.89
CA TYR A 82 7.23 -11.96 7.62
C TYR A 82 7.70 -11.32 8.93
N GLU A 83 8.58 -12.00 9.66
CA GLU A 83 9.17 -11.52 10.92
C GLU A 83 9.81 -10.12 10.82
N LYS A 84 10.13 -9.67 9.59
CA LYS A 84 10.73 -8.36 9.30
C LYS A 84 9.74 -7.31 8.75
N GLY A 85 8.46 -7.63 8.65
CA GLY A 85 7.42 -6.82 7.99
C GLY A 85 6.66 -5.86 8.90
N ALA A 86 7.15 -5.51 10.09
CA ALA A 86 6.43 -4.60 10.97
C ALA A 86 6.55 -3.13 10.53
N ALA A 87 5.45 -2.37 10.60
CA ALA A 87 5.43 -0.92 10.44
C ALA A 87 4.65 -0.25 11.58
N PHE A 88 5.18 0.88 12.02
CA PHE A 88 4.63 1.72 13.08
C PHE A 88 4.49 3.13 12.52
N GLU A 89 3.31 3.71 12.68
CA GLU A 89 2.99 5.04 12.18
C GLU A 89 2.34 5.86 13.29
N ALA A 90 3.01 6.94 13.70
CA ALA A 90 2.51 7.84 14.74
C ALA A 90 1.28 8.58 14.22
N ILE A 91 0.14 8.46 14.91
CA ILE A 91 -1.14 9.05 14.47
C ILE A 91 -1.02 10.57 14.26
N ALA A 92 -0.17 11.25 15.04
CA ALA A 92 0.06 12.70 14.94
C ALA A 92 0.68 13.15 13.61
N ASP A 93 1.35 12.26 12.88
CA ASP A 93 1.96 12.55 11.57
C ASP A 93 0.96 12.42 10.41
N HIS A 94 -0.29 12.01 10.72
CA HIS A 94 -1.33 11.72 9.74
C HIS A 94 -2.59 12.55 10.01
N ALA A 95 -3.41 12.74 8.99
CA ALA A 95 -4.67 13.49 9.12
C ALA A 95 -5.67 12.79 10.06
N THR A 96 -5.64 11.46 10.11
CA THR A 96 -6.51 10.63 10.93
C THR A 96 -5.80 9.34 11.35
N ALA A 97 -6.32 8.69 12.40
CA ALA A 97 -5.86 7.35 12.80
C ALA A 97 -6.03 6.31 11.68
N ASP A 98 -7.10 6.44 10.89
CA ASP A 98 -7.36 5.62 9.71
C ASP A 98 -6.29 5.78 8.62
N ALA A 99 -5.86 7.02 8.36
CA ALA A 99 -4.77 7.28 7.43
C ALA A 99 -3.46 6.65 7.92
N ALA A 100 -3.14 6.80 9.21
CA ALA A 100 -1.98 6.15 9.82
C ALA A 100 -2.04 4.61 9.67
N ALA A 101 -3.21 4.01 9.89
CA ALA A 101 -3.40 2.56 9.75
C ALA A 101 -3.19 2.08 8.31
N ARG A 102 -3.73 2.78 7.30
CA ARG A 102 -3.48 2.42 5.89
C ARG A 102 -2.00 2.55 5.52
N VAL A 103 -1.32 3.60 6.00
CA VAL A 103 0.12 3.78 5.76
C VAL A 103 0.92 2.66 6.42
N ALA A 104 0.57 2.27 7.66
CA ALA A 104 1.22 1.16 8.35
C ALA A 104 1.05 -0.15 7.57
N ILE A 105 -0.17 -0.45 7.10
CA ILE A 105 -0.45 -1.64 6.28
C ILE A 105 0.45 -1.68 5.03
N VAL A 106 0.43 -0.60 4.24
CA VAL A 106 1.18 -0.53 2.98
C VAL A 106 2.68 -0.66 3.22
N ARG A 107 3.23 0.05 4.21
CA ARG A 107 4.67 0.00 4.53
C ARG A 107 5.11 -1.35 5.07
N ALA A 108 4.29 -1.99 5.90
CA ALA A 108 4.55 -3.33 6.40
C ALA A 108 4.68 -4.34 5.25
N ILE A 109 3.76 -4.28 4.28
CA ILE A 109 3.78 -5.15 3.09
C ILE A 109 4.98 -4.87 2.20
N ILE A 110 5.29 -3.59 1.93
CA ILE A 110 6.48 -3.23 1.14
C ILE A 110 7.74 -3.83 1.78
N ARG A 111 7.93 -3.63 3.09
CA ARG A 111 9.08 -4.18 3.83
C ARG A 111 9.12 -5.71 3.78
N ALA A 112 7.97 -6.36 3.94
CA ALA A 112 7.86 -7.81 3.87
C ALA A 112 8.26 -8.36 2.49
N LEU A 113 7.77 -7.72 1.41
CA LEU A 113 8.08 -8.11 0.03
C LEU A 113 9.54 -7.83 -0.32
N GLU A 114 10.10 -6.70 0.10
CA GLU A 114 11.52 -6.35 -0.14
C GLU A 114 12.49 -7.24 0.65
N ALA A 115 12.12 -7.70 1.85
CA ALA A 115 12.94 -8.59 2.65
C ALA A 115 12.95 -10.05 2.13
N GLY A 116 11.97 -10.42 1.29
CA GLY A 116 11.89 -11.73 0.64
C GLY A 116 12.55 -11.79 -0.74
N GLN A 117 13.11 -10.68 -1.23
CA GLN A 117 13.97 -10.61 -2.43
C GLN A 117 15.43 -10.88 -2.08
#